data_AF-A0A2W1B497-F1
#
_entry.id   AF-A0A2W1B497-F1
#
_cell.length_a   1.000
_cell.length_b   1.000
_cell.length_c   1.000
_cell.angle_alpha   90.00
_cell.angle_beta   90.00
_cell.angle_gamma   90.00
#
_symmetry.space_group_name_H-M   'P 1'
#
loop_
_entity.id
_entity.type
_entity.pdbx_description
1 polymer ?
#
loop_
_entity_poly.entity_id
_entity_poly.type
_entity_poly.pdbx_seq_one_letter_code
_entity_poly.pdbx_strand_id
1 'polypeptide(L)'
;MDNICKVIVSKGDAIKLSVAALITGGHILIEGVLSVGKTMLAKSLARSTECTFSKVQLTPDMLLSDITGISVYNQKKQRFEFRLGPVIAQNYASG
;
A
#
# COMPACT_ATOMS: atom_id res chain seq x y z
N MET A 1 -0.67 15.11 34.08
CA MET A 1 -1.76 14.54 33.27
C MET A 1 -1.70 15.01 31.81
N ASP A 2 -1.07 16.14 31.52
CA ASP A 2 -1.06 16.79 30.20
C ASP A 2 -0.34 16.02 29.08
N ASN A 3 0.63 15.16 29.42
CA ASN A 3 1.35 14.38 28.40
C ASN A 3 0.52 13.23 27.82
N ILE A 4 -0.45 12.71 28.58
CA ILE A 4 -1.30 11.57 28.16
C ILE A 4 -2.33 12.05 27.13
N CYS A 5 -2.90 13.24 27.29
CA CYS A 5 -3.83 13.83 26.34
C CYS A 5 -3.20 14.08 24.96
N LYS A 6 -1.92 14.46 24.90
CA LYS A 6 -1.18 14.63 23.63
C LYS A 6 -1.05 13.33 22.83
N VAL A 7 -0.93 12.19 23.51
CA VAL A 7 -0.79 10.86 22.88
C VAL A 7 -2.13 10.31 22.41
N ILE A 8 -3.23 10.66 23.09
CA ILE A 8 -4.58 10.17 22.76
C ILE A 8 -5.21 10.98 21.63
N VAL A 9 -4.96 12.30 21.55
CA VAL A 9 -5.50 13.17 20.50
C VAL A 9 -4.95 12.83 19.10
N SER A 10 -3.72 12.29 18.99
CA SER A 10 -3.09 12.02 17.69
C SER A 10 -3.65 10.82 16.91
N LYS A 11 -4.33 9.87 17.57
CA LYS A 11 -4.78 8.63 16.91
C LYS A 11 -5.96 8.85 15.95
N GLY A 12 -6.82 9.84 16.22
CA GLY A 12 -7.99 10.13 15.38
C GLY A 12 -7.65 10.85 14.08
N ASP A 13 -6.67 11.75 14.10
CA ASP A 13 -6.38 12.60 12.95
C ASP A 13 -5.69 11.84 11.82
N ALA A 14 -4.85 10.85 12.14
CA ALA A 14 -4.30 9.94 11.14
C ALA A 14 -5.40 9.18 10.38
N ILE A 15 -6.46 8.75 11.07
CA ILE A 15 -7.61 8.08 10.45
C ILE A 15 -8.39 9.06 9.56
N LYS A 16 -8.67 10.27 10.06
CA LYS A 16 -9.39 11.30 9.28
C LYS A 16 -8.65 11.67 8.00
N LEU A 17 -7.34 11.91 8.09
CA LEU A 17 -6.49 12.17 6.92
C LEU A 17 -6.45 10.96 5.98
N SER A 18 -6.43 9.75 6.54
CA SER A 18 -6.52 8.50 5.78
C SER A 18 -7.77 8.41 4.91
N VAL A 19 -8.92 8.70 5.52
CA VAL A 19 -10.21 8.72 4.84
C VAL A 19 -10.28 9.86 3.82
N ALA A 20 -9.80 11.06 4.17
CA ALA A 20 -9.80 12.21 3.28
C ALA A 20 -8.98 11.96 2.00
N ALA A 21 -7.78 11.40 2.12
CA ALA A 21 -6.97 11.08 0.94
C ALA A 21 -7.60 9.96 0.11
N LEU A 22 -8.18 8.94 0.77
CA LEU A 22 -8.87 7.86 0.05
C LEU A 22 -10.01 8.39 -0.84
N ILE A 23 -10.85 9.28 -0.30
CA ILE A 23 -11.99 9.86 -1.04
C ILE A 23 -11.54 10.83 -2.13
N THR A 24 -10.41 11.52 -1.94
CA THR A 24 -9.86 12.46 -2.94
C THR A 24 -8.93 11.79 -3.96
N GLY A 25 -8.63 10.50 -3.81
CA GLY A 25 -7.63 9.80 -4.62
C GLY A 25 -6.18 10.24 -4.34
N GLY A 26 -5.93 10.86 -3.19
CA GLY A 26 -4.62 11.32 -2.77
C GLY A 26 -3.72 10.20 -2.19
N HIS A 27 -2.44 10.53 -1.98
CA HIS A 27 -1.46 9.64 -1.35
C HIS A 27 -1.12 10.12 0.06
N ILE A 28 -0.82 9.18 0.95
CA ILE A 28 -0.47 9.48 2.34
C ILE A 28 0.86 8.87 2.69
N LEU A 29 1.72 9.70 3.27
CA LEU A 29 2.92 9.27 3.96
C LEU A 29 2.62 9.19 5.47
N ILE A 30 2.74 7.99 6.05
CA ILE A 30 2.53 7.79 7.49
C ILE A 30 3.88 7.66 8.18
N GLU A 31 4.34 8.75 8.80
CA GLU A 31 5.57 8.79 9.59
C GLU A 31 5.30 8.35 11.04
N GLY A 32 6.25 7.64 11.67
CA GLY A 32 6.09 7.14 13.04
C GLY A 32 6.91 5.88 13.33
N VAL A 33 7.11 5.59 14.61
CA VAL A 33 7.97 4.51 15.13
C VAL A 33 7.48 3.12 14.69
N LEU A 34 8.40 2.19 14.43
CA LEU A 34 8.14 0.81 13.97
C LEU A 34 7.44 -0.02 15.06
N SER A 35 6.14 0.16 15.22
CA SER A 35 5.24 -0.61 16.12
C SER A 35 3.79 -0.12 15.99
N VAL A 36 3.59 1.11 15.50
CA VAL A 36 2.29 1.78 15.52
C VAL A 36 1.43 1.40 14.32
N GLY A 37 0.97 0.15 14.24
CA GLY A 37 -0.26 -0.26 13.52
C GLY A 37 -0.47 0.17 12.06
N LYS A 38 0.51 0.72 11.33
CA LYS A 38 0.31 1.35 10.01
C LYS A 38 -0.27 0.39 8.99
N THR A 39 0.24 -0.85 8.97
CA THR A 39 -0.30 -1.92 8.13
C THR A 39 -1.73 -2.30 8.57
N MET A 40 -2.03 -2.27 9.86
CA MET A 40 -3.36 -2.56 10.37
C MET A 40 -4.35 -1.45 9.99
N LEU A 41 -3.95 -0.18 10.08
CA LEU A 41 -4.75 0.96 9.62
C LEU A 41 -5.11 0.81 8.14
N ALA A 42 -4.11 0.58 7.27
CA ALA A 42 -4.36 0.43 5.84
C ALA A 42 -5.24 -0.79 5.50
N LYS A 43 -5.02 -1.93 6.17
CA LYS A 43 -5.87 -3.13 6.01
C LYS A 43 -7.30 -2.89 6.49
N SER A 44 -7.47 -2.29 7.67
CA SER A 44 -8.78 -2.00 8.25
C SER A 44 -9.54 -1.00 7.38
N LEU A 45 -8.87 0.04 6.89
CA LEU A 45 -9.48 1.02 5.99
C LEU A 45 -9.98 0.35 4.71
N ALA A 46 -9.14 -0.43 4.03
CA ALA A 46 -9.53 -1.15 2.83
C ALA A 46 -10.72 -2.11 3.06
N ARG A 47 -10.72 -2.83 4.19
CA ARG A 47 -11.84 -3.72 4.57
C ARG A 47 -13.13 -2.95 4.85
N SER A 48 -13.05 -1.77 5.47
CA SER A 48 -14.20 -0.93 5.79
C SER A 48 -14.78 -0.20 4.58
N THR A 49 -14.01 -0.02 3.51
CA THR A 49 -14.42 0.70 2.29
C THR A 49 -14.51 -0.22 1.06
N GLU A 50 -14.49 -1.53 1.25
CA GLU A 50 -14.51 -2.54 0.18
C GLU A 50 -13.43 -2.33 -0.90
N CYS A 51 -12.30 -1.71 -0.51
CA CYS A 51 -11.17 -1.48 -1.40
C CYS A 51 -10.20 -2.66 -1.38
N THR A 52 -9.44 -2.81 -2.47
CA THR A 52 -8.36 -3.79 -2.52
C THR A 52 -7.16 -3.30 -1.71
N PHE A 53 -6.56 -4.17 -0.90
CA PHE A 53 -5.33 -3.89 -0.19
C PHE A 53 -4.15 -4.66 -0.78
N SER A 54 -3.11 -3.93 -1.17
CA SER A 54 -1.82 -4.50 -1.57
C SER A 54 -0.68 -3.86 -0.78
N LYS A 55 0.32 -4.67 -0.45
CA LYS A 55 1.50 -4.23 0.32
C LYS A 55 2.75 -4.56 -0.48
N VAL A 56 3.57 -3.55 -0.71
CA VAL A 56 4.94 -3.70 -1.23
C VAL A 56 5.91 -3.34 -0.12
N GLN A 57 6.84 -4.25 0.20
CA GLN A 57 7.90 -3.98 1.15
C GLN A 57 9.16 -3.61 0.37
N LEU A 58 9.61 -2.37 0.53
CA LEU A 58 10.86 -1.93 -0.09
C LEU A 58 12.04 -2.58 0.64
N THR A 59 12.93 -3.19 -0.14
CA THR A 59 14.24 -3.67 0.30
C THR A 59 15.32 -2.94 -0.50
N PRO A 60 16.53 -2.76 0.04
CA PRO A 60 17.57 -1.97 -0.63
C PRO A 60 18.02 -2.54 -1.99
N ASP A 61 17.76 -3.83 -2.22
CA ASP A 61 18.04 -4.57 -3.45
C ASP A 61 16.88 -4.55 -4.46
N MET A 62 15.73 -3.98 -4.11
CA MET A 62 14.55 -3.99 -4.97
C MET A 62 14.76 -3.18 -6.25
N LEU A 63 14.52 -3.80 -7.40
CA LEU A 63 14.56 -3.13 -8.70
C LEU A 63 13.22 -2.49 -9.04
N LEU A 64 13.23 -1.45 -9.88
CA LEU A 64 12.01 -0.82 -10.39
C LEU A 64 11.11 -1.83 -11.14
N SER A 65 11.72 -2.80 -11.82
CA SER A 65 11.03 -3.91 -12.49
C SER A 65 10.27 -4.82 -11.52
N ASP A 66 10.70 -4.92 -10.26
CA ASP A 66 10.00 -5.72 -9.25
C ASP A 66 8.70 -5.05 -8.79
N ILE A 67 8.56 -3.75 -9.01
CA ILE A 67 7.36 -2.96 -8.67
C ILE A 67 6.43 -2.82 -9.86
N THR A 68 6.98 -2.52 -11.03
CA THR A 68 6.23 -2.21 -12.26
C THR A 68 5.93 -3.47 -13.09
N GLY A 69 6.88 -4.38 -13.18
CA GLY A 69 6.79 -5.61 -13.95
C GLY A 69 8.02 -5.88 -14.81
N ILE A 70 8.10 -7.10 -15.31
CA ILE A 70 9.24 -7.56 -16.11
C ILE A 70 8.78 -8.54 -17.20
N SER A 71 9.45 -8.48 -18.36
CA SER A 71 9.26 -9.46 -19.44
C SER A 71 10.11 -10.69 -19.18
N VAL A 72 9.47 -11.86 -18.99
CA VAL A 72 10.15 -13.13 -18.72
C VAL A 72 9.98 -14.05 -19.93
N TYR A 73 11.08 -14.64 -20.40
CA TYR A 73 11.02 -15.64 -21.45
C TYR A 73 10.39 -16.94 -20.93
N ASN A 74 9.22 -17.29 -21.45
CA ASN A 74 8.57 -18.55 -21.14
C ASN A 74 9.07 -19.64 -22.09
N GLN A 75 9.96 -20.49 -21.59
CA GLN A 75 10.56 -21.59 -22.36
C GLN A 75 9.53 -22.59 -22.90
N LYS A 76 8.42 -22.84 -22.20
CA LYS A 76 7.37 -23.76 -22.68
C LYS A 76 6.64 -23.21 -23.91
N LYS A 77 6.45 -21.89 -23.94
CA LYS A 77 5.73 -21.20 -25.01
C LYS A 77 6.64 -20.54 -26.06
N GLN A 78 7.96 -20.64 -25.86
CA GLN A 78 8.99 -20.01 -26.70
C GLN A 78 8.70 -18.53 -26.99
N ARG A 79 8.21 -17.80 -25.98
CA ARG A 79 7.84 -16.38 -26.12
C ARG A 79 8.08 -15.61 -24.84
N PHE A 80 8.29 -14.31 -24.98
CA PHE A 80 8.30 -13.38 -23.85
C PHE A 80 6.89 -13.17 -23.31
N GLU A 81 6.72 -13.27 -22.00
CA GLU A 81 5.47 -12.95 -21.30
C GLU A 81 5.72 -11.86 -20.27
N PHE A 82 4.92 -10.80 -20.31
CA PHE A 82 5.01 -9.72 -19.34
C PHE A 82 4.38 -10.15 -18.02
N ARG A 83 5.16 -10.15 -16.94
CA ARG A 83 4.69 -10.36 -15.58
C ARG A 83 4.48 -9.00 -14.94
N LEU A 84 3.22 -8.68 -14.63
CA LEU A 84 2.84 -7.42 -13.98
C LEU A 84 3.44 -7.36 -12.57
N GLY A 85 4.01 -6.20 -12.23
CA GLY A 85 4.44 -5.91 -10.86
C GLY A 85 3.26 -5.53 -9.96
N PRO A 86 3.44 -5.52 -8.63
CA PRO A 86 2.38 -5.32 -7.64
C PRO A 86 1.64 -3.99 -7.73
N VAL A 87 2.26 -2.94 -8.31
CA VAL A 87 1.59 -1.65 -8.50
C VAL A 87 0.60 -1.68 -9.68
N ILE A 88 0.91 -2.45 -10.72
CA ILE A 88 0.11 -2.51 -11.94
C ILE A 88 -0.94 -3.63 -11.85
N ALA A 89 -0.60 -4.77 -11.24
CA ALA A 89 -1.45 -5.95 -11.18
C ALA A 89 -2.88 -5.68 -10.65
N GLN A 90 -3.05 -4.72 -9.74
CA GLN A 90 -4.36 -4.35 -9.19
C GLN A 90 -5.32 -3.77 -10.24
N ASN A 91 -4.82 -2.99 -11.20
CA ASN A 91 -5.67 -2.35 -12.22
C ASN A 91 -6.13 -3.32 -13.32
N TYR A 92 -5.49 -4.48 -13.43
CA TYR A 92 -5.79 -5.50 -14.45
C TYR A 92 -6.56 -6.70 -13.88
N ALA A 93 -6.66 -6.83 -12.56
CA ALA A 93 -7.39 -7.91 -11.89
C ALA A 93 -8.91 -7.66 -11.79
N SER A 94 -9.37 -6.45 -12.13
CA SER A 94 -10.79 -6.05 -12.10
C SER A 94 -11.46 -6.04 -13.49
N GLY A 95 -10.80 -6.61 -14.50
CA GLY A 95 -11.32 -6.79 -15.85
C GLY A 95 -11.74 -8.23 -16.14
#